data_AF-A0A3A3G1N5-F1
#
_entry.id   AF-A0A3A3G1N5-F1
#
_cell.length_a   1.000
_cell.length_b   1.000
_cell.length_c   1.000
_cell.angle_alpha   90.00
_cell.angle_beta   90.00
_cell.angle_gamma   90.00
#
_symmetry.space_group_name_H-M   'P 1'
#
loop_
_entity.id
_entity.type
_entity.pdbx_description
1 polymer ?
#
loop_
_entity_poly.entity_id
_entity_poly.type
_entity_poly.pdbx_seq_one_letter_code
_entity_poly.pdbx_strand_id
1 'polypeptide(L)'
;MPPKSCRYTSEKSQETSLFAIRLERQALELPSGPNQVWSMDFVSDALANGRRIKVPTIVDDYSKEAIDLAVDFGIAGHHVTRVLDQAARFRG
;
A
#
# COMPACT_ATOMS: atom_id res chain seq x y z
N MET A 1 -10.91 26.46 -13.72
CA MET A 1 -11.03 25.72 -12.45
C MET A 1 -9.62 25.33 -12.02
N PRO A 2 -8.96 26.05 -11.09
CA PRO A 2 -7.58 25.76 -10.76
C PRO A 2 -7.48 24.49 -9.89
N PRO A 3 -6.51 23.60 -10.14
CA PRO A 3 -6.25 22.46 -9.28
C PRO A 3 -5.75 22.91 -7.91
N LYS A 4 -6.21 22.23 -6.86
CA LYS A 4 -5.84 22.50 -5.46
C LYS A 4 -4.36 22.16 -5.25
N SER A 5 -3.47 23.14 -5.39
CA SER A 5 -2.12 23.07 -4.86
C SER A 5 -2.17 23.28 -3.34
N CYS A 6 -1.87 22.27 -2.53
CA CYS A 6 -1.59 22.48 -1.13
C CYS A 6 -0.08 22.60 -0.94
N ARG A 7 0.42 23.84 -0.96
CA ARG A 7 1.71 24.17 -0.35
C ARG A 7 1.47 24.40 1.14
N TYR A 8 2.37 23.96 2.00
CA TYR A 8 2.52 24.57 3.32
C TYR A 8 4.00 24.61 3.73
N THR A 9 4.39 25.80 4.18
CA THR A 9 5.67 26.17 4.79
C THR A 9 5.54 26.18 6.32
N SER A 10 6.69 26.12 6.98
CA SER A 10 7.06 26.65 8.31
C SER A 10 6.76 25.87 9.62
N GLU A 11 7.86 25.63 10.33
CA GLU A 11 8.18 25.98 11.74
C GLU A 11 7.75 25.11 12.93
N LYS A 12 8.80 24.68 13.66
CA LYS A 12 8.98 24.42 15.11
C LYS A 12 7.77 23.96 15.94
N SER A 13 7.92 22.82 16.62
CA SER A 13 8.23 22.74 18.06
C SER A 13 7.90 21.34 18.59
N GLN A 14 8.78 20.83 19.45
CA GLN A 14 8.70 19.56 20.13
C GLN A 14 7.59 19.57 21.19
N GLU A 15 6.84 18.47 21.34
CA GLU A 15 6.59 17.81 22.64
C GLU A 15 5.78 16.50 22.48
N THR A 16 6.38 15.44 23.01
CA THR A 16 5.96 14.06 23.23
C THR A 16 4.53 13.81 23.74
N SER A 17 3.79 12.86 23.13
CA SER A 17 2.89 11.95 23.88
C SER A 17 2.44 10.70 23.08
N LEU A 18 3.14 9.59 23.36
CA LEU A 18 2.76 8.16 23.44
C LEU A 18 1.57 7.57 22.61
N PHE A 19 1.92 6.56 21.79
CA PHE A 19 1.08 5.49 21.19
C PHE A 19 0.09 5.82 20.07
N ALA A 20 0.40 6.80 19.24
CA ALA A 20 0.24 6.60 17.80
C ALA A 20 1.64 6.67 17.23
N ILE A 21 2.12 5.60 16.58
CA ILE A 21 3.22 5.78 15.63
C ILE A 21 2.61 6.55 14.46
N ARG A 22 2.40 7.85 14.65
CA ARG A 22 2.27 8.79 13.55
C ARG A 22 3.68 9.01 13.07
N LEU A 23 4.20 8.01 12.36
CA LEU A 23 5.36 8.24 11.50
C LEU A 23 4.97 9.40 10.61
N GLU A 24 5.82 10.43 10.61
CA GLU A 24 5.66 11.49 9.64
C GLU A 24 5.68 10.84 8.26
N ARG A 25 4.67 11.15 7.47
CA ARG A 25 4.55 10.58 6.14
C ARG A 25 5.70 11.13 5.30
N GLN A 26 6.74 10.34 5.13
CA GLN A 26 7.82 10.67 4.21
C GLN A 26 7.25 10.72 2.79
N ALA A 27 7.73 11.69 2.00
CA ALA A 27 7.46 11.69 0.59
C ALA A 27 8.12 10.44 -0.02
N LEU A 28 7.33 9.62 -0.70
CA LEU A 28 7.86 8.49 -1.45
C LEU A 28 8.63 9.04 -2.66
N GLU A 29 9.84 8.54 -2.87
CA GLU A 29 10.56 8.79 -4.11
C GLU A 29 9.80 8.13 -5.26
N LEU A 30 9.62 8.87 -6.35
CA LEU A 30 8.96 8.32 -7.53
C LEU A 30 9.88 7.31 -8.20
N PRO A 31 9.41 6.09 -8.51
CA PRO A 31 10.22 5.11 -9.23
C PRO A 31 10.57 5.64 -10.63
N SER A 32 11.78 5.32 -11.07
CA SER A 32 12.31 5.69 -12.39
C SER A 32 12.03 4.64 -13.47
N GLY A 33 11.59 3.45 -13.07
CA GLY A 33 11.19 2.38 -13.97
C GLY A 33 10.34 1.30 -13.28
N PRO A 34 9.80 0.35 -14.06
CA PRO A 34 9.01 -0.76 -13.53
C PRO A 34 9.79 -1.63 -12.55
N ASN A 35 9.08 -2.32 -11.67
CA ASN A 35 9.61 -3.28 -10.69
C ASN A 35 10.62 -2.70 -9.68
N GLN A 36 10.67 -1.38 -9.52
CA GLN A 36 11.54 -0.73 -8.53
C GLN A 36 10.86 -0.55 -7.17
N VAL A 37 9.59 -0.14 -7.19
CA VAL A 37 8.79 0.10 -5.99
C VAL A 37 7.38 -0.43 -6.23
N TRP A 38 6.89 -1.22 -5.28
CA TRP A 38 5.52 -1.72 -5.29
C TRP A 38 4.75 -1.15 -4.11
N SER A 39 3.54 -0.71 -4.37
CA SER A 39 2.58 -0.35 -3.35
C SER A 39 1.67 -1.53 -3.07
N MET A 40 1.38 -1.76 -1.79
CA MET A 40 0.45 -2.80 -1.35
C MET A 40 -0.56 -2.26 -0.34
N ASP A 41 -1.82 -2.65 -0.50
CA ASP A 41 -2.90 -2.38 0.46
C ASP A 41 -3.87 -3.58 0.53
N PHE A 42 -4.87 -3.50 1.40
CA PHE A 42 -5.93 -4.50 1.52
C PHE A 42 -7.29 -3.90 1.21
N VAL A 43 -7.97 -4.48 0.23
CA VAL A 43 -9.41 -4.29 0.03
C VAL A 43 -10.15 -5.32 0.88
N SER A 44 -11.23 -4.91 1.54
CA SER A 44 -12.13 -5.85 2.22
C SER A 44 -13.56 -5.62 1.77
N ASP A 45 -14.25 -6.71 1.47
CA ASP A 45 -15.63 -6.70 1.01
C ASP A 45 -16.44 -7.85 1.64
N ALA A 46 -17.76 -7.85 1.47
CA ALA A 46 -18.68 -8.88 1.91
C ALA A 46 -19.42 -9.50 0.72
N LEU A 47 -19.39 -10.82 0.64
CA LEU A 47 -20.18 -11.57 -0.34
C LEU A 47 -21.67 -11.54 0.03
N ALA A 48 -22.55 -11.86 -0.92
CA ALA A 48 -24.00 -11.90 -0.70
C ALA A 48 -24.45 -12.84 0.43
N ASN A 49 -23.64 -13.84 0.79
CA ASN A 49 -23.88 -14.74 1.92
C ASN A 49 -23.35 -14.21 3.27
N GLY A 50 -22.90 -12.95 3.33
CA GLY A 50 -22.38 -12.29 4.53
C GLY A 50 -20.93 -12.65 4.88
N ARG A 51 -20.27 -13.56 4.14
CA ARG A 51 -18.86 -13.88 4.37
C ARG A 51 -17.98 -12.75 3.86
N ARG A 52 -17.03 -12.32 4.68
CA ARG A 52 -16.08 -11.28 4.30
C ARG A 52 -14.87 -11.86 3.58
N ILE A 53 -14.42 -11.15 2.56
CA ILE A 53 -13.16 -11.41 1.88
C ILE A 53 -12.18 -10.26 2.15
N LYS A 54 -10.91 -10.58 2.04
CA LYS A 54 -9.78 -9.65 2.03
C LYS A 54 -8.94 -9.93 0.80
N VAL A 55 -8.50 -8.86 0.16
CA VAL A 55 -7.72 -8.90 -1.07
C VAL A 55 -6.52 -7.98 -0.90
N PRO A 56 -5.33 -8.50 -0.56
CA PRO A 56 -4.08 -7.80 -0.82
C PRO A 56 -4.01 -7.40 -2.30
N THR A 57 -3.84 -6.11 -2.54
CA THR A 57 -3.60 -5.53 -3.85
C THR A 57 -2.14 -5.14 -3.94
N ILE A 58 -1.42 -5.66 -4.93
CA ILE A 58 -0.01 -5.31 -5.16
C ILE A 58 0.06 -4.62 -6.52
N VAL A 59 0.61 -3.42 -6.55
CA VAL A 59 0.64 -2.57 -7.75
C VAL A 59 2.05 -2.04 -7.96
N ASP A 60 2.49 -2.05 -9.21
CA ASP A 60 3.75 -1.41 -9.60
C ASP A 60 3.57 0.11 -9.63
N ASP A 61 4.41 0.85 -8.88
CA ASP A 61 4.21 2.28 -8.74
C ASP A 61 4.59 3.10 -9.97
N TYR A 62 5.37 2.53 -10.89
CA TYR A 62 5.74 3.19 -12.14
C TYR A 62 4.67 3.01 -13.22
N SER A 63 4.36 1.76 -13.57
CA SER A 63 3.43 1.39 -14.65
C SER A 63 1.95 1.46 -14.24
N LYS A 64 1.67 1.47 -12.93
CA LYS A 64 0.32 1.34 -12.35
C LYS A 64 -0.38 0.02 -12.69
N GLU A 65 0.37 -0.99 -13.11
CA GLU A 65 -0.15 -2.33 -13.32
C GLU A 65 -0.38 -3.06 -12.00
N ALA A 66 -1.49 -3.79 -11.91
CA ALA A 66 -1.70 -4.76 -10.83
C ALA A 66 -0.76 -5.95 -11.04
N ILE A 67 0.10 -6.20 -10.06
CA ILE A 67 1.04 -7.32 -10.06
C ILE A 67 0.33 -8.58 -9.60
N ASP A 68 -0.42 -8.49 -8.50
CA ASP A 68 -1.20 -9.60 -7.96
C ASP A 68 -2.39 -9.10 -7.13
N LEU A 69 -3.44 -9.93 -7.10
CA LEU A 69 -4.69 -9.77 -6.35
C LEU A 69 -5.06 -11.12 -5.72
N ALA A 70 -4.54 -11.40 -4.52
CA ALA A 70 -4.84 -12.66 -3.84
C ALA A 70 -6.11 -12.53 -3.00
N VAL A 71 -7.16 -13.31 -3.28
CA VAL A 71 -8.44 -13.25 -2.57
C VAL A 71 -8.53 -14.36 -1.53
N ASP A 72 -8.85 -14.03 -0.28
CA ASP A 72 -9.10 -15.01 0.77
C ASP A 72 -10.15 -14.50 1.79
N PHE A 73 -10.71 -15.39 2.60
CA PHE A 73 -11.61 -15.05 3.71
C PHE A 73 -10.88 -14.43 4.92
N GLY A 74 -9.56 -14.55 4.95
CA GLY A 74 -8.68 -13.91 5.92
C GLY A 74 -7.23 -14.00 5.44
N ILE A 75 -6.44 -12.96 5.72
CA ILE A 75 -5.05 -12.90 5.27
C ILE A 75 -4.16 -12.80 6.49
N ALA A 76 -3.39 -13.84 6.74
CA ALA A 76 -2.34 -13.86 7.75
C ALA A 76 -1.00 -13.44 7.13
N GLY A 77 -0.05 -12.99 7.96
CA GLY A 77 1.25 -12.51 7.48
C GLY A 77 1.99 -13.52 6.58
N HIS A 78 1.95 -14.81 6.93
CA HIS A 78 2.58 -15.86 6.11
C HIS A 78 1.94 -16.04 4.72
N HIS A 79 0.65 -15.71 4.58
CA HIS A 79 -0.01 -15.70 3.28
C HIS A 79 0.53 -14.53 2.45
N VAL A 80 0.63 -13.33 3.04
CA VAL A 80 1.22 -12.15 2.38
C VAL A 80 2.64 -12.43 1.90
N THR A 81 3.51 -13.00 2.76
CA THR A 81 4.89 -13.34 2.38
C THR A 81 4.92 -14.26 1.16
N ARG A 82 4.06 -15.29 1.13
CA ARG A 82 4.00 -16.23 0.01
C ARG A 82 3.57 -15.57 -1.30
N VAL A 83 2.58 -14.68 -1.24
CA VAL A 83 2.11 -13.91 -2.41
C VAL A 83 3.24 -13.02 -2.93
N LEU A 84 3.94 -12.31 -2.03
CA LEU A 84 5.07 -11.45 -2.42
C LEU A 84 6.24 -12.27 -3.00
N ASP A 85 6.56 -13.43 -2.43
CA ASP A 85 7.60 -14.33 -2.96
C ASP A 85 7.24 -14.83 -4.37
N GLN A 86 5.97 -15.13 -4.62
CA GLN A 86 5.49 -15.53 -5.94
C GLN A 86 5.53 -14.38 -6.95
N ALA A 87 5.09 -13.19 -6.54
CA ALA A 87 5.14 -11.98 -7.35
C ALA A 87 6.58 -11.62 -7.75
N ALA A 88 7.53 -11.67 -6.80
CA ALA A 88 8.97 -11.48 -7.06
C ALA A 88 9.48 -12.48 -8.10
N ARG A 89 9.22 -13.78 -7.92
CA ARG A 89 9.66 -14.80 -8.89
C ARG A 89 9.13 -14.58 -10.30
N PHE A 90 7.92 -14.02 -10.44
CA PHE A 90 7.31 -13.77 -11.73
C PHE A 90 7.81 -12.48 -12.41
N ARG A 91 8.05 -11.42 -11.64
CA ARG A 91 8.44 -10.09 -12.16
C ARG A 91 9.98 -9.88 -12.22
N GLY A 92 10.77 -10.65 -11.48
CA GLY A 92 12.25 -10.58 -11.44
C GLY A 92 12.77 -9.89 -10.19
#